data_AF-A0A1R1PRH4-F1
#
_entry.id   AF-A0A1R1PRH4-F1
#
_cell.length_a   1.000
_cell.length_b   1.000
_cell.length_c   1.000
_cell.angle_alpha   90.00
_cell.angle_beta   90.00
_cell.angle_gamma   90.00
#
_symmetry.space_group_name_H-M   'P 1'
#
loop_
_entity.id
_entity.type
_entity.pdbx_description
1 polymer ?
#
loop_
_entity_poly.entity_id
_entity_poly.type
_entity_poly.pdbx_seq_one_letter_code
_entity_poly.pdbx_strand_id
1 'polypeptide(L)'
;MTRLTSKVCWLLAVTGFMRPSDLFWADDAQTTVSKEHISIIVVAPKEKREGSPIIKEIKINSHSDRIICLVAAYTEYKKRTGQNIETH
;
A
#
# COMPACT_ATOMS: atom_id res chain seq x y z
N MET A 1 3.32 17.81 2.70
CA MET A 1 2.80 16.42 2.87
C MET A 1 1.88 16.01 1.73
N THR A 2 0.94 16.87 1.31
CA THR A 2 -0.05 16.62 0.23
C THR A 2 0.50 16.02 -1.07
N ARG A 3 1.59 16.55 -1.64
CA ARG A 3 2.13 16.07 -2.92
C ARG A 3 2.63 14.61 -2.88
N LEU A 4 3.20 14.17 -1.77
CA LEU A 4 3.70 12.79 -1.64
C LEU A 4 2.55 11.82 -1.38
N THR A 5 1.59 12.20 -0.54
CA THR A 5 0.36 11.43 -0.33
C THR A 5 -0.39 11.23 -1.64
N SER A 6 -0.62 12.29 -2.42
CA SER A 6 -1.28 12.18 -3.73
C SER A 6 -0.50 11.27 -4.70
N LYS A 7 0.83 11.34 -4.69
CA LYS A 7 1.67 10.45 -5.52
C LYS A 7 1.53 8.99 -5.12
N VAL A 8 1.56 8.68 -3.81
CA VAL A 8 1.39 7.32 -3.30
C VAL A 8 0.00 6.80 -3.63
N CYS A 9 -1.06 7.58 -3.38
CA CYS A 9 -2.44 7.18 -3.72
C CYS A 9 -2.61 6.92 -5.23
N TRP A 10 -2.00 7.76 -6.07
CA TRP A 10 -2.02 7.56 -7.52
C TRP A 10 -1.28 6.29 -7.94
N LEU A 11 -0.09 6.04 -7.39
CA LEU A 11 0.65 4.81 -7.67
C LEU A 11 -0.11 3.57 -7.20
N LEU A 12 -0.75 3.61 -6.03
CA LEU A 12 -1.58 2.51 -5.53
C LEU A 12 -2.75 2.18 -6.48
N ALA A 13 -3.38 3.20 -7.05
CA ALA A 13 -4.42 3.01 -8.06
C ALA A 13 -3.87 2.42 -9.36
N VAL A 14 -2.71 2.89 -9.84
CA VAL A 14 -2.14 2.49 -11.14
C VAL A 14 -1.43 1.14 -11.09
N THR A 15 -0.60 0.89 -10.08
CA THR A 15 0.21 -0.33 -9.96
C THR A 15 -0.51 -1.43 -9.18
N GLY A 16 -1.36 -1.06 -8.23
CA GLY A 16 -2.12 -1.99 -7.39
C GLY A 16 -3.56 -2.25 -7.86
N PHE A 17 -4.00 -1.56 -8.91
CA PHE A 17 -5.40 -1.57 -9.38
C PHE A 17 -6.41 -1.33 -8.25
N MET A 18 -6.02 -0.53 -7.25
CA MET A 18 -6.82 -0.27 -6.06
C MET A 18 -7.94 0.72 -6.38
N ARG A 19 -9.17 0.38 -5.98
CA ARG A 19 -10.28 1.32 -6.01
C ARG A 19 -10.17 2.29 -4.84
N PRO A 20 -10.82 3.47 -4.90
CA PRO A 20 -10.87 4.39 -3.76
C PRO A 20 -11.37 3.73 -2.46
N SER A 21 -12.29 2.76 -2.55
CA SER A 21 -12.73 1.96 -1.40
C SER A 21 -11.60 1.13 -0.81
N ASP A 22 -10.80 0.48 -1.65
CA ASP A 22 -9.71 -0.39 -1.21
C ASP A 22 -8.63 0.42 -0.51
N LEU A 23 -8.36 1.64 -1.01
CA LEU A 23 -7.41 2.56 -0.41
C LEU A 23 -7.86 3.05 0.98
N PHE A 24 -9.16 3.28 1.16
CA PHE A 24 -9.73 3.63 2.47
C PHE A 24 -9.62 2.49 3.48
N TRP A 25 -9.70 1.25 3.00
CA TRP A 25 -9.62 0.04 3.82
C TRP A 25 -8.22 -0.59 3.88
N ALA A 26 -7.22 0.08 3.34
CA ALA A 26 -5.84 -0.38 3.40
C ALA A 26 -5.33 -0.28 4.84
N ASP A 27 -4.89 -1.41 5.37
CA ASP A 27 -4.30 -1.49 6.70
C ASP A 27 -2.80 -1.21 6.62
N ASP A 28 -2.46 0.01 6.99
CA ASP A 28 -1.10 0.52 7.03
C ASP A 28 -0.21 -0.15 8.10
N ALA A 29 -0.81 -0.77 9.12
CA ALA A 29 -0.10 -1.50 10.16
C ALA A 29 0.25 -2.93 9.72
N GLN A 30 -0.60 -3.55 8.89
CA GLN A 30 -0.35 -4.86 8.30
C GLN A 30 0.40 -4.80 6.95
N THR A 31 0.71 -3.60 6.46
CA THR A 31 1.45 -3.41 5.21
C THR A 31 2.94 -3.71 5.42
N THR A 32 3.47 -4.65 4.65
CA THR A 32 4.89 -5.02 4.69
C THR A 32 5.64 -4.41 3.51
N VAL A 33 6.84 -3.90 3.78
CA VAL A 33 7.68 -3.27 2.75
C VAL A 33 9.05 -3.91 2.76
N SER A 34 9.42 -4.48 1.62
CA SER A 34 10.77 -4.98 1.35
C SER A 34 11.41 -4.15 0.23
N LYS A 35 12.69 -4.40 -0.08
CA LYS A 35 13.36 -3.78 -1.24
C LYS A 35 12.76 -4.23 -2.57
N GLU A 36 12.22 -5.45 -2.60
CA GLU A 36 11.77 -6.12 -3.82
C GLU A 36 10.29 -5.90 -4.10
N HIS A 37 9.47 -5.71 -3.06
CA HIS A 37 8.04 -5.53 -3.20
C HIS A 37 7.43 -4.88 -1.95
N ILE A 38 6.22 -4.35 -2.11
CA ILE A 38 5.34 -3.93 -1.04
C ILE A 38 4.11 -4.85 -1.05
N SER A 39 3.69 -5.32 0.12
CA SER A 39 2.45 -6.07 0.28
C SER A 39 1.48 -5.28 1.15
N ILE A 40 0.32 -4.95 0.58
CA ILE A 40 -0.69 -4.11 1.22
C ILE A 40 -1.89 -4.99 1.53
N ILE A 41 -2.31 -4.95 2.80
CA ILE A 41 -3.47 -5.69 3.26
C ILE A 41 -4.68 -4.77 3.20
N VAL A 42 -5.68 -5.13 2.41
CA VAL A 42 -6.97 -4.44 2.35
C VAL A 42 -7.98 -5.29 3.10
N VAL A 43 -8.49 -4.76 4.21
CA VAL A 43 -9.51 -5.43 5.01
C VAL A 43 -10.87 -4.97 4.50
N ALA A 44 -11.59 -5.78 3.73
CA ALA A 44 -12.91 -5.42 3.22
C ALA A 44 -14.00 -5.86 4.22
N PRO A 45 -14.48 -5.00 5.15
CA PRO A 45 -15.44 -5.42 6.17
C PRO A 45 -16.82 -5.78 5.60
N LYS A 46 -17.15 -5.28 4.40
CA LYS A 46 -18.47 -5.47 3.77
C LYS A 46 -18.60 -6.79 3.02
N GLU A 47 -17.49 -7.35 2.54
CA GLU A 47 -17.50 -8.65 1.90
C GLU A 47 -17.12 -9.69 2.94
N LYS A 48 -18.01 -10.65 3.16
CA LYS A 48 -17.77 -11.76 4.09
C LYS A 48 -17.60 -13.05 3.30
N ARG A 49 -16.52 -13.78 3.57
CA ARG A 49 -16.41 -15.20 3.22
C ARG A 49 -16.58 -15.98 4.52
N GLU A 50 -17.60 -16.83 4.56
CA GLU A 50 -17.88 -17.71 5.71
C GLU A 50 -18.06 -16.95 7.05
N GLY A 51 -18.54 -15.71 7.01
CA GLY A 51 -18.79 -14.89 8.20
C GLY A 51 -17.63 -13.96 8.62
N SER A 52 -16.43 -14.14 8.04
CA SER A 52 -15.26 -13.30 8.30
C SER A 52 -15.06 -12.25 7.21
N PRO A 53 -14.58 -11.02 7.55
CA PRO A 53 -14.17 -10.03 6.55
C PRO A 53 -13.16 -10.62 5.56
N ILE A 54 -13.34 -10.35 4.27
CA ILE A 54 -12.36 -10.75 3.27
C ILE A 54 -11.11 -9.87 3.44
N ILE A 55 -9.99 -10.52 3.69
CA ILE A 55 -8.67 -9.89 3.66
C ILE A 55 -8.10 -10.10 2.27
N LYS A 56 -7.81 -9.00 1.57
CA LYS A 56 -7.19 -9.03 0.24
C LYS A 56 -5.76 -8.52 0.36
N GLU A 57 -4.81 -9.39 0.03
CA GLU A 57 -3.41 -9.00 -0.13
C GLU A 57 -3.15 -8.47 -1.54
N ILE A 58 -2.52 -7.29 -1.64
CA ILE A 58 -2.09 -6.67 -2.90
C ILE A 58 -0.58 -6.54 -2.87
N LYS A 59 0.09 -7.42 -3.61
CA LYS A 59 1.55 -7.44 -3.75
C LYS A 59 1.98 -6.70 -5.00
N ILE A 60 2.84 -5.69 -4.82
CA ILE A 60 3.35 -4.85 -5.91
C ILE A 60 4.87 -4.90 -5.87
N ASN A 61 5.47 -5.37 -6.96
CA ASN A 61 6.92 -5.45 -7.08
C ASN A 61 7.54 -4.05 -7.25
N SER A 62 8.77 -3.92 -6.77
CA SER A 62 9.61 -2.75 -6.95
C SER A 62 9.89 -2.54 -8.43
N HIS A 63 9.90 -1.28 -8.85
CA HIS A 63 10.19 -0.89 -10.22
C HIS A 63 11.57 -0.25 -10.31
N SER A 64 12.28 -0.48 -11.42
CA SER A 64 13.62 0.09 -11.66
C SER A 64 13.59 1.62 -11.76
N ASP A 65 12.60 2.16 -12.46
CA ASP A 65 12.34 3.60 -12.48
C ASP A 65 11.72 4.08 -11.15
N ARG A 66 12.47 4.93 -10.45
CA ARG A 66 12.11 5.54 -9.16
C ARG A 66 10.89 6.45 -9.24
N ILE A 67 10.54 6.99 -10.41
CA ILE A 67 9.37 7.86 -10.57
C ILE A 67 8.09 7.06 -10.34
N ILE A 68 8.02 5.85 -10.90
CA ILE A 68 6.85 4.95 -10.82
C ILE A 68 6.99 3.84 -9.78
N CYS A 69 8.14 3.72 -9.11
CA CYS A 69 8.34 2.75 -8.04
C CYS A 69 7.53 3.10 -6.78
N LEU A 70 6.50 2.29 -6.51
CA LEU A 70 5.67 2.43 -5.31
C LEU A 70 6.47 2.18 -4.03
N VAL A 71 7.35 1.17 -4.01
CA VAL A 71 8.22 0.87 -2.86
C VAL A 71 9.00 2.12 -2.45
N ALA A 72 9.69 2.76 -3.41
CA ALA A 72 10.46 3.96 -3.14
C ALA A 72 9.59 5.14 -2.66
N ALA A 73 8.42 5.34 -3.26
CA ALA A 73 7.50 6.41 -2.88
C ALA A 73 6.90 6.21 -1.49
N TYR A 74 6.50 4.97 -1.16
CA TYR A 74 5.89 4.62 0.11
C TYR A 74 6.91 4.60 1.26
N THR A 75 8.14 4.14 1.01
CA THR A 75 9.25 4.27 1.97
C THR A 75 9.51 5.73 2.33
N GLU A 76 9.54 6.63 1.34
CA GLU A 76 9.70 8.07 1.59
C GLU A 76 8.49 8.65 2.35
N TYR A 77 7.28 8.17 2.05
CA TYR A 77 6.06 8.57 2.76
C TYR A 77 6.14 8.24 4.25
N LYS A 78 6.46 6.98 4.59
CA LYS A 78 6.62 6.51 5.98
C LYS A 78 7.72 7.26 6.74
N LYS A 79 8.86 7.53 6.09
CA LYS A 79 9.94 8.35 6.67
C LYS A 79 9.47 9.74 7.07
N ARG A 80 8.55 10.35 6.31
CA ARG A 80 8.01 11.69 6.58
C ARG A 80 6.86 11.71 7.57
N THR A 81 6.12 10.60 7.71
CA THR A 81 5.04 10.47 8.69
C THR A 81 5.52 9.97 10.04
N GLY A 82 6.81 9.60 10.18
CA GLY A 82 7.40 9.16 11.44
C GLY A 82 7.02 7.74 11.86
N GLN A 83 6.49 6.93 10.93
CA GLN A 83 6.17 5.53 11.18
C GLN A 83 7.36 4.65 10.77
N ASN A 84 7.88 3.86 11.71
CA ASN A 84 8.95 2.91 11.44
C ASN A 84 8.45 1.82 10.47
N ILE A 85 9.24 1.58 9.41
CA ILE A 85 8.98 0.53 8.45
C ILE A 85 9.65 -0.73 9.01
N GLU A 86 8.86 -1.69 9.48
CA GLU A 86 9.39 -3.03 9.76
C GLU A 86 9.82 -3.63 8.42
N THR A 87 11.14 -3.69 8.23
CA THR A 87 11.77 -4.22 7.03
C THR A 87 12.01 -5.69 7.29
N HIS A 88 11.16 -6.56 6.75
CA HIS A 88 11.36 -8.01 6.76
C HIS A 88 11.95 -8.48 5.43
#